data_AF-A0A5C5RL55-F1
#
_entry.id   AF-A0A5C5RL55-F1
#
_cell.length_a   1.000
_cell.length_b   1.000
_cell.length_c   1.000
_cell.angle_alpha   90.00
_cell.angle_beta   90.00
_cell.angle_gamma   90.00
#
_symmetry.space_group_name_H-M   'P 1'
#
loop_
_entity.id
_entity.type
_entity.pdbx_description
1 polymer ?
#
loop_
_entity_poly.entity_id
_entity_poly.type
_entity_poly.pdbx_seq_one_letter_code
_entity_poly.pdbx_strand_id
1 'polypeptide(L)'
;MQETLPERPEPVGTRLPTDRRTLGCVALGGALVAVATTALSNAPAWRALEFDVRTAGLFVVAVLAGALFTVRAAIGDRWFAFLVFGVLAGFGSVGVYCLVSLLGMPPSAGVRFLVSAPIAATLGIGAGRAIGRRLRR
;
A
#
# COMPACT_ATOMS: atom_id res chain seq x y z
N MET A 1 -30.79 21.85 24.29
CA MET A 1 -30.88 21.50 22.86
C MET A 1 -29.46 21.22 22.39
N GLN A 2 -29.04 19.95 22.36
CA GLN A 2 -27.75 19.53 21.82
C GLN A 2 -28.03 19.06 20.39
N GLU A 3 -27.54 19.82 19.40
CA GLU A 3 -27.57 19.41 18.01
C GLU A 3 -26.54 18.28 17.83
N THR A 4 -26.99 17.04 17.98
CA THR A 4 -26.26 15.87 17.50
C THR A 4 -26.12 15.98 15.99
N LEU A 5 -24.88 16.25 15.55
CA LEU A 5 -24.47 16.18 14.15
C LEU A 5 -24.99 14.88 13.50
N PRO A 6 -25.52 14.91 12.27
CA PRO A 6 -25.99 13.71 11.62
C PRO A 6 -24.82 12.74 11.43
N GLU A 7 -24.99 11.55 12.00
CA GLU A 7 -24.11 10.40 11.86
C GLU A 7 -23.93 10.13 10.35
N ARG A 8 -22.74 10.48 9.83
CA ARG A 8 -22.44 10.35 8.40
C ARG A 8 -22.54 8.85 8.08
N PRO A 9 -23.44 8.42 7.17
CA PRO A 9 -23.63 7.00 6.91
C PRO A 9 -22.31 6.40 6.46
N GLU A 10 -21.84 5.37 7.17
CA GLU A 10 -20.73 4.55 6.68
C GLU A 10 -21.11 4.06 5.26
N PRO A 11 -20.21 4.16 4.27
CA PRO A 11 -20.55 3.77 2.91
C PRO A 11 -20.88 2.28 2.86
N VAL A 12 -22.17 1.98 2.85
CA VAL A 12 -22.77 0.68 2.54
C VAL A 12 -22.49 0.42 1.06
N GLY A 13 -21.58 -0.51 0.79
CA GLY A 13 -21.24 -0.94 -0.57
C GLY A 13 -19.75 -0.80 -0.86
N THR A 14 -19.01 -1.87 -0.62
CA THR A 14 -17.62 -2.11 -1.02
C THR A 14 -17.45 -2.22 -2.55
N ARG A 15 -18.12 -1.38 -3.35
CA ARG A 15 -17.75 -1.29 -4.78
C ARG A 15 -16.55 -0.37 -4.91
N LEU A 16 -15.49 -0.92 -5.50
CA LEU A 16 -14.40 -0.13 -6.01
C LEU A 16 -14.95 0.75 -7.13
N PRO A 17 -14.65 2.06 -7.14
CA PRO A 17 -15.12 2.93 -8.19
C PRO A 17 -14.45 2.54 -9.51
N THR A 18 -15.23 1.97 -10.43
CA THR A 18 -14.75 1.51 -11.75
C THR A 18 -15.03 2.53 -12.86
N ASP A 19 -15.30 3.80 -12.51
CA ASP A 19 -15.50 4.84 -13.51
C ASP A 19 -14.18 5.13 -14.25
N ARG A 20 -14.30 5.53 -15.52
CA ARG A 20 -13.14 5.75 -16.41
C ARG A 20 -12.12 6.73 -15.83
N ARG A 21 -12.57 7.72 -15.05
CA ARG A 21 -11.67 8.71 -14.44
C ARG A 21 -10.88 8.09 -13.30
N THR A 22 -11.53 7.30 -12.44
CA THR A 22 -10.85 6.54 -11.38
C THR A 22 -9.86 5.52 -11.95
N LEU A 23 -10.23 4.82 -13.02
CA LEU A 23 -9.30 3.93 -13.74
C LEU A 23 -8.11 4.70 -14.33
N GLY A 24 -8.35 5.88 -14.90
CA GLY A 24 -7.28 6.78 -15.36
C GLY A 24 -6.34 7.20 -14.23
N CYS A 25 -6.89 7.51 -13.04
CA CYS A 25 -6.08 7.79 -11.85
C CYS A 25 -5.24 6.57 -11.42
N VAL A 26 -5.82 5.36 -11.40
CA VAL A 26 -5.06 4.14 -11.10
C VAL A 26 -3.94 3.93 -12.11
N ALA A 27 -4.22 4.08 -13.41
CA ALA A 27 -3.22 3.93 -14.46
C ALA A 27 -2.09 4.96 -14.35
N LEU A 28 -2.41 6.22 -14.06
CA LEU A 28 -1.42 7.28 -13.84
C LEU A 28 -0.56 6.99 -12.60
N GLY A 29 -1.18 6.60 -11.48
CA GLY A 29 -0.46 6.22 -10.27
C GLY A 29 0.46 5.02 -10.50
N GLY A 30 -0.04 4.01 -11.21
CA GLY A 30 0.72 2.82 -11.59
C GLY A 30 1.90 3.15 -12.51
N ALA A 31 1.71 4.02 -13.51
CA ALA A 31 2.77 4.46 -14.41
C ALA A 31 3.87 5.25 -13.66
N LEU A 32 3.48 6.18 -12.78
CA LEU A 32 4.42 6.94 -11.96
C LEU A 32 5.23 6.01 -11.06
N VAL A 33 4.56 5.06 -10.41
CA VAL A 33 5.27 4.12 -9.55
C VAL A 33 6.13 3.17 -10.33
N ALA A 34 5.71 2.67 -11.49
CA ALA A 34 6.56 1.82 -12.32
C ALA A 34 7.89 2.51 -12.69
N VAL A 35 7.85 3.81 -13.03
CA VAL A 35 9.08 4.60 -13.26
C VAL A 35 9.90 4.72 -11.98
N ALA A 36 9.25 5.05 -10.85
CA ALA A 36 9.94 5.21 -9.57
C ALA A 36 10.56 3.90 -9.05
N THR A 37 9.86 2.78 -9.09
CA THR A 37 10.39 1.46 -8.69
C THR A 37 11.49 1.01 -9.64
N THR A 38 11.42 1.33 -10.92
CA THR A 38 12.52 1.05 -11.86
C THR A 38 13.76 1.84 -11.49
N ALA A 39 13.63 3.14 -11.24
CA ALA A 39 14.74 3.98 -10.79
C ALA A 39 15.33 3.48 -9.45
N LEU A 40 14.47 3.15 -8.49
CA LEU A 40 14.86 2.65 -7.17
C LEU A 40 15.57 1.28 -7.27
N SER A 41 15.06 0.37 -8.10
CA SER A 41 15.65 -0.96 -8.31
C SER A 41 17.03 -0.88 -8.99
N ASN A 42 17.28 0.18 -9.76
CA ASN A 42 18.57 0.45 -10.37
C ASN A 42 19.54 1.19 -9.43
N ALA A 43 19.06 1.76 -8.32
CA ALA A 43 19.91 2.43 -7.37
C ALA A 43 20.76 1.41 -6.57
N PRO A 44 22.09 1.60 -6.46
CA PRO A 44 22.97 0.68 -5.75
C PRO A 44 22.64 0.58 -4.26
N ALA A 45 22.21 1.70 -3.64
CA ALA A 45 21.77 1.73 -2.25
C ALA A 45 20.59 0.78 -1.98
N TRP A 46 19.66 0.63 -2.93
CA TRP A 46 18.52 -0.28 -2.80
C TRP A 46 18.94 -1.75 -2.92
N ARG A 47 19.85 -2.06 -3.85
CA ARG A 47 20.37 -3.43 -4.02
C ARG A 47 21.15 -3.90 -2.80
N ALA A 48 21.83 -2.98 -2.12
CA ALA A 48 22.57 -3.24 -0.88
C ALA A 48 21.67 -3.36 0.36
N LEU A 49 20.38 -3.03 0.28
CA LEU A 49 19.48 -3.16 1.44
C LEU A 49 19.33 -4.62 1.86
N GLU A 50 19.49 -4.84 3.15
CA GLU A 50 19.25 -6.12 3.81
C GLU A 50 17.78 -6.55 3.70
N PHE A 51 17.57 -7.86 3.81
CA PHE A 51 16.26 -8.49 3.75
C PHE A 51 15.26 -7.92 4.78
N ASP A 52 15.73 -7.63 6.00
CA ASP A 52 14.89 -7.12 7.08
C ASP A 52 14.40 -5.69 6.77
N VAL A 53 15.25 -4.86 6.16
CA VAL A 53 14.89 -3.48 5.77
C VAL A 53 13.85 -3.49 4.65
N ARG A 54 13.94 -4.43 3.71
CA ARG A 54 12.92 -4.61 2.65
C ARG A 54 11.58 -5.02 3.25
N THR A 55 11.58 -5.91 4.23
CA THR A 55 10.37 -6.34 4.94
C THR A 55 9.76 -5.19 5.75
N ALA A 56 10.59 -4.36 6.39
CA ALA A 56 10.14 -3.15 7.08
C ALA A 56 9.53 -2.14 6.10
N GLY A 57 10.13 -1.93 4.93
CA GLY A 57 9.56 -1.09 3.86
C GLY A 57 8.17 -1.55 3.44
N LEU A 58 7.98 -2.85 3.24
CA LEU A 58 6.67 -3.44 2.95
C LEU A 58 5.66 -3.20 4.08
N PHE A 59 6.09 -3.37 5.33
CA PHE A 59 5.25 -3.09 6.50
C PHE A 59 4.79 -1.63 6.51
N VAL A 60 5.68 -0.67 6.25
CA VAL A 60 5.32 0.76 6.19
C VAL A 60 4.30 1.03 5.08
N VAL A 61 4.51 0.50 3.88
CA VAL A 61 3.56 0.62 2.77
C VAL A 61 2.18 0.05 3.15
N ALA A 62 2.16 -1.09 3.85
CA ALA A 62 0.95 -1.73 4.33
C ALA A 62 0.23 -0.92 5.42
N VAL A 63 0.96 -0.28 6.34
CA VAL A 63 0.42 0.67 7.32
C VAL A 63 -0.24 1.85 6.62
N LEU A 64 0.43 2.45 5.64
CA LEU A 64 -0.13 3.57 4.88
C LEU A 64 -1.41 3.15 4.13
N ALA A 65 -1.41 1.97 3.52
CA ALA A 65 -2.61 1.44 2.87
C ALA A 65 -3.75 1.29 3.89
N GLY A 66 -3.51 0.63 5.03
CA GLY A 66 -4.49 0.45 6.10
C GLY A 66 -5.06 1.77 6.63
N ALA A 67 -4.19 2.78 6.81
CA ALA A 67 -4.60 4.12 7.21
C ALA A 67 -5.48 4.78 6.13
N LEU A 68 -5.08 4.73 4.85
CA LEU A 68 -5.87 5.29 3.73
C LEU A 68 -7.26 4.67 3.61
N PHE A 69 -7.40 3.37 3.87
CA PHE A 69 -8.71 2.72 3.92
C PHE A 69 -9.62 3.32 5.00
N THR A 70 -9.06 3.73 6.15
CA THR A 70 -9.87 4.43 7.15
C THR A 70 -10.29 5.80 6.64
N VAL A 71 -9.38 6.58 6.06
CA VAL A 71 -9.64 7.96 5.61
C VAL A 71 -10.27 8.08 4.21
N ARG A 72 -10.62 6.98 3.54
CA ARG A 72 -11.20 6.95 2.19
C ARG A 72 -12.32 7.98 1.98
N ALA A 73 -13.27 8.05 2.91
CA ALA A 73 -14.41 8.96 2.82
C ALA A 73 -14.02 10.46 2.83
N ALA A 74 -12.87 10.81 3.43
CA ALA A 74 -12.37 12.18 3.45
C ALA A 74 -11.55 12.51 2.20
N ILE A 75 -10.80 11.54 1.69
CA ILE A 75 -9.90 11.71 0.53
C ILE A 75 -10.66 11.64 -0.81
N GLY A 76 -11.78 10.92 -0.82
CA GLY A 76 -12.57 10.67 -2.02
C GLY A 76 -12.01 9.54 -2.87
N ASP A 77 -12.89 8.95 -3.66
CA ASP A 77 -12.67 7.69 -4.37
C ASP A 77 -11.54 7.73 -5.41
N ARG A 78 -11.35 8.86 -6.10
CA ARG A 78 -10.32 9.02 -7.14
C ARG A 78 -8.90 9.05 -6.56
N TRP A 79 -8.70 9.87 -5.53
CA TRP A 79 -7.43 9.98 -4.83
C TRP A 79 -7.13 8.71 -4.03
N PHE A 80 -8.14 8.10 -3.42
CA PHE A 80 -8.00 6.79 -2.80
C PHE A 80 -7.53 5.75 -3.80
N ALA A 81 -8.13 5.68 -4.99
CA ALA A 81 -7.74 4.72 -5.99
C ALA A 81 -6.34 4.99 -6.57
N PHE A 82 -6.01 6.26 -6.84
CA PHE A 82 -4.66 6.69 -7.23
C PHE A 82 -3.62 6.23 -6.20
N LEU A 83 -3.83 6.54 -4.92
CA LEU A 83 -2.86 6.28 -3.86
C LEU A 83 -2.76 4.79 -3.53
N VAL A 84 -3.88 4.10 -3.36
CA VAL A 84 -3.86 2.70 -2.90
C VAL A 84 -3.60 1.72 -4.06
N PHE A 85 -4.37 1.81 -5.15
CA PHE A 85 -4.26 0.86 -6.26
C PHE A 85 -3.23 1.27 -7.32
N GLY A 86 -3.03 2.57 -7.53
CA GLY A 86 -1.98 3.05 -8.43
C GLY A 86 -0.61 3.01 -7.77
N VAL A 87 -0.47 3.73 -6.64
CA VAL A 87 0.85 4.00 -6.04
C VAL A 87 1.30 2.90 -5.10
N LEU A 88 0.58 2.68 -3.99
CA LEU A 88 1.01 1.75 -2.94
C LEU A 88 1.02 0.30 -3.41
N ALA A 89 0.07 -0.12 -4.26
CA ALA A 89 0.09 -1.46 -4.84
C ALA A 89 1.31 -1.69 -5.75
N GLY A 90 1.77 -0.66 -6.47
CA GLY A 90 3.00 -0.74 -7.25
C GLY A 90 4.25 -0.91 -6.37
N PHE A 91 4.33 -0.15 -5.27
CA PHE A 91 5.43 -0.27 -4.30
C PHE A 91 5.35 -1.53 -3.45
N GLY A 92 4.16 -2.08 -3.22
CA GLY A 92 3.93 -3.33 -2.48
C GLY A 92 3.92 -4.57 -3.36
N SER A 93 4.15 -4.42 -4.67
CA SER A 93 4.10 -5.54 -5.61
C SER A 93 5.16 -6.58 -5.26
N VAL A 94 4.69 -7.74 -4.81
CA VAL A 94 5.50 -8.93 -4.51
C VAL A 94 6.34 -9.34 -5.72
N GLY A 95 5.88 -9.07 -6.94
CA GLY A 95 6.63 -9.36 -8.17
C GLY A 95 7.95 -8.59 -8.26
N VAL A 96 7.98 -7.30 -7.87
CA VAL A 96 9.20 -6.48 -7.88
C VAL A 96 10.16 -6.97 -6.80
N TYR A 97 9.67 -7.25 -5.59
CA TYR A 97 10.52 -7.76 -4.52
C TYR A 97 11.00 -9.20 -4.76
N CYS A 98 10.20 -10.07 -5.36
CA CYS A 98 10.63 -11.42 -5.74
C CYS A 98 11.71 -11.35 -6.82
N LEU A 99 11.53 -10.59 -7.89
CA LEU A 99 12.55 -10.44 -8.93
C LEU A 99 13.85 -9.84 -8.37
N VAL A 100 13.76 -8.77 -7.58
CA VAL A 100 14.94 -8.09 -7.01
C VAL A 100 15.61 -8.91 -5.90
N SER A 101 14.87 -9.71 -5.13
CA SER A 101 15.46 -10.55 -4.07
C SER A 101 16.01 -11.87 -4.61
N LEU A 102 15.42 -12.46 -5.65
CA LEU A 102 15.89 -13.73 -6.23
C LEU A 102 17.14 -13.57 -7.09
N LEU A 103 17.38 -12.39 -7.69
CA LEU A 103 18.54 -12.14 -8.54
C LEU A 103 19.88 -12.02 -7.78
N GLY A 104 19.89 -12.01 -6.45
CA GLY A 104 21.12 -11.84 -5.67
C GLY A 104 21.14 -12.43 -4.26
N MET A 105 20.14 -13.21 -3.86
CA MET A 105 20.08 -13.80 -2.51
C MET A 105 20.02 -15.34 -2.55
N PRO A 106 20.52 -16.02 -1.50
CA PRO A 106 20.39 -17.47 -1.38
C PRO A 106 18.91 -17.90 -1.38
N PRO A 107 18.58 -19.11 -1.89
CA PRO A 107 17.19 -19.58 -2.03
C PRO A 107 16.37 -19.53 -0.73
N SER A 108 17.02 -19.69 0.42
CA SER A 108 16.40 -19.58 1.75
C SER A 108 15.82 -18.19 2.04
N ALA A 109 16.40 -17.12 1.48
CA ALA A 109 15.86 -15.77 1.60
C ALA A 109 14.55 -15.59 0.81
N GLY A 110 14.42 -16.28 -0.33
CA GLY A 110 13.17 -16.29 -1.10
C GLY A 110 12.01 -16.95 -0.33
N VAL A 111 12.28 -18.09 0.32
CA VAL A 111 11.28 -18.76 1.18
C VAL A 111 10.91 -17.90 2.38
N ARG A 112 11.89 -17.29 3.04
CA ARG A 112 11.64 -16.36 4.15
C ARG A 112 10.78 -15.17 3.69
N PHE A 113 11.00 -14.64 2.49
CA PHE A 113 10.19 -13.56 1.93
C PHE A 113 8.74 -13.98 1.73
N LEU A 114 8.50 -15.15 1.14
CA LEU A 114 7.15 -15.67 0.89
C LEU A 114 6.33 -15.82 2.16
N VAL A 115 6.98 -16.04 3.31
CA VAL A 115 6.33 -16.14 4.62
C VAL A 115 6.26 -14.77 5.32
N SER A 116 7.35 -14.01 5.34
CA SER A 116 7.41 -12.74 6.08
C SER A 116 6.59 -11.64 5.41
N ALA A 117 6.53 -11.60 4.07
CA ALA A 117 5.85 -10.54 3.35
C ALA A 117 4.33 -10.52 3.59
N PRO A 118 3.59 -11.65 3.51
CA PRO A 118 2.17 -11.67 3.87
C PRO A 118 1.93 -11.27 5.32
N ILE A 119 2.74 -11.78 6.26
CA ILE A 119 2.61 -11.47 7.69
C ILE A 119 2.81 -9.97 7.93
N ALA A 120 3.90 -9.40 7.41
CA ALA A 120 4.20 -7.98 7.51
C ALA A 120 3.08 -7.13 6.88
N ALA A 121 2.55 -7.54 5.72
CA ALA A 121 1.45 -6.85 5.06
C ALA A 121 0.16 -6.88 5.90
N THR A 122 -0.22 -8.05 6.42
CA THR A 122 -1.43 -8.19 7.27
C THR A 122 -1.31 -7.38 8.55
N LEU A 123 -0.18 -7.48 9.25
CA LEU A 123 0.08 -6.71 10.47
C LEU A 123 0.10 -5.21 10.18
N GLY A 124 0.75 -4.79 9.10
CA GLY A 124 0.82 -3.39 8.69
C GLY A 124 -0.55 -2.82 8.40
N ILE A 125 -1.37 -3.50 7.59
CA ILE A 125 -2.75 -3.07 7.31
C ILE A 125 -3.56 -2.96 8.60
N GLY A 126 -3.46 -3.95 9.49
CA GLY A 126 -4.13 -3.94 10.79
C GLY A 126 -3.72 -2.74 11.65
N ALA A 127 -2.42 -2.47 11.75
CA ALA A 127 -1.87 -1.35 12.49
C ALA A 127 -2.30 0.00 11.89
N GLY A 128 -2.22 0.16 10.56
CA GLY A 128 -2.68 1.35 9.85
C GLY A 128 -4.16 1.63 10.07
N ARG A 129 -4.99 0.57 10.06
CA ARG A 129 -6.42 0.68 10.37
C ARG A 129 -6.66 1.09 11.82
N ALA A 130 -5.89 0.55 12.78
CA ALA A 130 -5.99 0.93 14.18
C ALA A 130 -5.59 2.40 14.42
N ILE A 131 -4.49 2.85 13.81
CA ILE A 131 -4.02 4.25 13.88
C ILE A 131 -5.07 5.19 13.29
N GLY A 132 -5.55 4.89 12.08
CA GLY A 132 -6.55 5.72 11.40
C GLY A 132 -7.89 5.80 12.14
N ARG A 133 -8.30 4.73 12.84
CA ARG A 133 -9.46 4.76 13.74
C ARG A 133 -9.24 5.62 14.97
N ARG A 134 -8.04 5.61 15.56
CA ARG A 134 -7.71 6.48 16.71
C ARG A 134 -7.71 7.95 16.33
N LEU A 135 -7.18 8.30 15.16
CA LEU A 135 -7.13 9.70 14.68
C LEU A 135 -8.51 10.28 14.32
N ARG A 136 -9.54 9.44 14.23
CA ARG A 136 -10.93 9.86 13.93
C ARG A 136 -11.81 10.00 15.18
N ARG A 137 -11.35 9.50 16.34
CA ARG A 137 -12.01 9.63 17.63
C ARG A 137 -11.50 10.89 18.31
#